data_AF-A0A2D1U395-F1
#
_entry.id   AF-A0A2D1U395-F1
#
_cell.length_a   1.000
_cell.length_b   1.000
_cell.length_c   1.000
_cell.angle_alpha   90.00
_cell.angle_beta   90.00
_cell.angle_gamma   90.00
#
_symmetry.space_group_name_H-M   'P 1'
#
loop_
_entity.id
_entity.type
_entity.pdbx_description
1 polymer ?
#
loop_
_entity_poly.entity_id
_entity_poly.type
_entity_poly.pdbx_seq_one_letter_code
_entity_poly.pdbx_strand_id
1 'polypeptide(L)'
;MAEWKNVKDEPEKDLSSVGALFETGKIKRMYDISELYPTKIIKLLGINSERYSIKLSNPEKFTISEVLRLAYIFNIDPNLILNVIQPEVEKQIISKIEFQKNRYKS
;
A
#
# COMPACT_ATOMS: atom_id res chain seq x y z
N MET A 1 8.50 -1.36 -18.23
CA MET A 1 8.09 -1.39 -16.80
C MET A 1 9.28 -0.95 -15.97
N ALA A 2 9.07 -0.22 -14.87
CA ALA A 2 10.18 0.25 -14.04
C ALA A 2 10.97 -0.95 -13.45
N GLU A 3 12.29 -0.88 -13.46
CA GLU A 3 13.16 -1.94 -12.94
C GLU A 3 13.24 -1.88 -11.41
N TRP A 4 12.19 -2.34 -10.73
CA TRP A 4 12.08 -2.33 -9.27
C TRP A 4 13.07 -3.27 -8.56
N LYS A 5 13.72 -4.18 -9.29
CA LYS A 5 14.70 -5.15 -8.78
C LYS A 5 16.14 -4.63 -8.68
N ASN A 6 16.42 -3.38 -9.08
CA ASN A 6 17.79 -2.86 -9.18
C ASN A 6 18.36 -2.23 -7.89
N VAL A 7 17.77 -2.51 -6.72
CA VAL A 7 18.40 -2.13 -5.44
C VAL A 7 19.42 -3.21 -5.10
N LYS A 8 20.70 -2.86 -5.09
CA LYS A 8 21.84 -3.75 -4.77
C LYS A 8 21.85 -4.28 -3.32
N ASP A 9 20.87 -3.90 -2.52
CA ASP A 9 20.66 -4.37 -1.16
C ASP A 9 19.48 -5.35 -1.16
N GLU A 10 19.76 -6.61 -0.85
CA GLU A 10 18.70 -7.57 -0.53
C GLU A 10 17.92 -7.02 0.67
N PRO A 11 16.60 -6.83 0.58
CA PRO A 11 15.82 -6.41 1.74
C PRO A 11 16.01 -7.43 2.86
N GLU A 12 16.09 -6.95 4.10
CA GLU A 12 16.17 -7.83 5.28
C GLU A 12 15.16 -8.98 5.17
N LYS A 13 15.55 -10.21 5.54
CA LYS A 13 14.70 -11.42 5.40
C LYS A 13 13.27 -11.24 5.92
N ASP A 14 13.13 -10.44 6.98
CA ASP A 14 11.84 -10.06 7.56
C ASP A 14 10.92 -9.32 6.56
N LEU A 15 11.44 -8.34 5.83
CA LEU A 15 10.71 -7.51 4.87
C LEU A 15 10.46 -8.25 3.56
N SER A 16 11.42 -9.09 3.14
CA SER A 16 11.23 -10.04 2.04
C SER A 16 10.03 -10.97 2.28
N SER A 17 9.86 -11.41 3.53
CA SER A 17 8.74 -12.28 3.92
C SER A 17 7.40 -11.55 3.78
N VAL A 18 7.34 -10.25 4.08
CA VAL A 18 6.15 -9.42 3.83
C VAL A 18 5.87 -9.31 2.33
N GLY A 19 6.90 -9.08 1.51
CA GLY A 19 6.78 -9.09 0.05
C GLY A 19 6.18 -10.38 -0.51
N ALA A 20 6.67 -11.53 -0.02
CA ALA A 20 6.14 -12.83 -0.41
C ALA A 20 4.64 -13.01 -0.05
N LEU A 21 4.15 -12.38 1.02
CA LEU A 21 2.72 -12.40 1.35
C LEU A 21 1.86 -11.62 0.35
N PHE A 22 2.40 -10.56 -0.24
CA PHE A 22 1.76 -9.86 -1.36
C PHE A 22 1.78 -10.72 -2.63
N GLU A 23 2.91 -11.33 -2.97
CA GLU A 23 3.04 -12.20 -4.16
C GLU A 23 2.13 -13.44 -4.08
N THR A 24 1.97 -14.01 -2.90
CA THR A 24 1.08 -15.16 -2.66
C THR A 24 -0.39 -14.79 -2.53
N GLY A 25 -0.73 -13.49 -2.55
CA GLY A 25 -2.10 -13.00 -2.41
C GLY A 25 -2.70 -13.24 -1.03
N LYS A 26 -1.87 -13.45 0.00
CA LYS A 26 -2.33 -13.59 1.40
C LYS A 26 -2.75 -12.24 1.98
N ILE A 27 -2.11 -11.15 1.56
CA ILE A 27 -2.52 -9.79 1.92
C ILE A 27 -3.72 -9.41 1.08
N LYS A 28 -4.88 -9.26 1.72
CA LYS A 28 -6.14 -8.85 1.05
C LYS A 28 -6.51 -7.42 1.36
N ARG A 29 -5.99 -6.87 2.45
CA ARG A 29 -6.15 -5.49 2.86
C ARG A 29 -4.81 -4.89 3.24
N MET A 30 -4.63 -3.60 3.00
CA MET A 30 -3.45 -2.88 3.48
C MET A 30 -3.33 -2.97 5.00
N TYR A 31 -4.43 -3.05 5.74
CA TYR A 31 -4.37 -3.21 7.19
C TYR A 31 -3.71 -4.52 7.66
N ASP A 32 -3.68 -5.57 6.83
CA ASP A 32 -3.11 -6.87 7.21
C ASP A 32 -1.59 -6.79 7.43
N ILE A 33 -0.91 -5.76 6.90
CA ILE A 33 0.53 -5.53 7.16
C ILE A 33 0.80 -4.72 8.44
N SER A 34 -0.23 -4.27 9.16
CA SER A 34 -0.06 -3.48 10.40
C SER A 34 0.67 -4.24 11.51
N GLU A 35 0.51 -5.57 11.54
CA GLU A 35 1.15 -6.45 12.52
C GLU A 35 2.54 -6.95 12.06
N LEU A 36 2.89 -6.71 10.80
CA LEU A 36 4.11 -7.25 10.19
C LEU A 36 5.23 -6.21 10.24
N TYR A 37 6.04 -6.26 11.30
CA TYR A 37 7.20 -5.39 11.47
C TYR A 37 6.88 -3.88 11.32
N PRO A 38 5.80 -3.35 11.96
CA PRO A 38 5.35 -1.97 11.76
C PRO A 38 6.44 -0.95 12.04
N THR A 39 7.21 -1.11 13.12
CA THR A 39 8.30 -0.19 13.49
C THR A 39 9.37 -0.07 12.39
N LYS A 40 9.71 -1.18 11.73
CA LYS A 40 10.69 -1.18 10.63
C LYS A 40 10.12 -0.48 9.41
N ILE A 41 8.88 -0.81 9.03
CA ILE A 41 8.22 -0.21 7.86
C ILE A 41 8.04 1.30 8.06
N ILE A 42 7.58 1.73 9.23
CA ILE A 42 7.42 3.15 9.60
C ILE A 42 8.75 3.90 9.43
N LYS A 43 9.84 3.33 9.96
CA LYS A 43 11.18 3.92 9.89
C LYS A 43 11.67 4.05 8.44
N LEU A 44 11.47 3.01 7.62
CA LEU A 44 11.90 3.00 6.22
C LEU A 44 11.04 3.89 5.31
N LEU A 45 9.74 4.00 5.61
CA LEU A 45 8.85 4.95 4.92
C LEU A 45 9.17 6.41 5.24
N GLY A 46 9.77 6.66 6.41
CA GLY A 46 10.06 8.00 6.92
C GLY A 46 8.80 8.75 7.37
N ILE A 47 7.80 8.03 7.86
CA ILE A 47 6.56 8.59 8.42
C ILE A 47 6.44 8.27 9.91
N ASN A 48 5.52 8.94 10.60
CA ASN A 48 5.23 8.58 11.99
C ASN A 48 4.23 7.41 12.06
N SER A 49 4.17 6.76 13.23
CA SER A 49 3.31 5.59 13.47
C SER A 49 1.83 5.89 13.27
N GLU A 50 1.38 7.07 13.70
CA GLU A 50 -0.01 7.49 13.55
C GLU A 50 -0.42 7.62 12.08
N ARG A 51 0.39 8.30 11.25
CA ARG A 51 0.13 8.42 9.80
C ARG A 51 0.16 7.07 9.13
N TYR A 52 1.05 6.18 9.54
CA TYR A 52 1.11 4.82 9.02
C TYR A 52 -0.21 4.10 9.29
N SER A 53 -0.68 4.04 10.54
CA SER A 53 -1.95 3.42 10.90
C SER A 53 -3.15 4.04 10.17
N ILE A 54 -3.21 5.37 10.08
CA ILE A 54 -4.29 6.06 9.37
C ILE A 54 -4.32 5.68 7.88
N LYS A 55 -3.15 5.52 7.25
CA LYS A 55 -3.03 5.15 5.83
C LYS A 55 -3.35 3.67 5.61
N LEU A 56 -2.96 2.79 6.52
CA LEU A 56 -3.36 1.38 6.44
C LEU A 56 -4.88 1.21 6.56
N SER A 57 -5.53 1.97 7.43
CA SER A 57 -7.00 1.97 7.54
C SER A 57 -7.70 2.73 6.41
N ASN A 58 -7.00 3.63 5.71
CA ASN A 58 -7.51 4.42 4.59
C ASN A 58 -6.53 4.37 3.42
N PRO A 59 -6.52 3.26 2.65
CA PRO A 59 -5.50 3.04 1.63
C PRO A 59 -5.51 4.09 0.50
N GLU A 60 -6.61 4.84 0.32
CA GLU A 60 -6.68 6.00 -0.60
C GLU A 60 -5.71 7.14 -0.25
N LYS A 61 -5.22 7.18 0.99
CA LYS A 61 -4.29 8.21 1.46
C LYS A 61 -2.81 7.88 1.17
N PHE A 62 -2.52 6.68 0.66
CA PHE A 62 -1.18 6.38 0.18
C PHE A 62 -0.90 7.17 -1.09
N THR A 63 0.19 7.92 -1.08
CA THR A 63 0.69 8.55 -2.29
C THR A 63 1.41 7.52 -3.16
N ILE A 64 1.47 7.75 -4.47
CA ILE A 64 2.23 6.89 -5.38
C ILE A 64 3.70 6.75 -4.95
N SER A 65 4.30 7.83 -4.45
CA SER A 65 5.67 7.80 -3.90
C SER A 65 5.81 6.81 -2.74
N GLU A 66 4.83 6.74 -1.85
CA GLU A 66 4.84 5.80 -0.73
C GLU A 66 4.60 4.36 -1.17
N VAL A 67 3.71 4.13 -2.14
CA VAL A 67 3.50 2.80 -2.73
C VAL A 67 4.78 2.30 -3.39
N LEU A 68 5.47 3.16 -4.13
CA LEU A 68 6.77 2.82 -4.73
C LEU A 68 7.82 2.53 -3.65
N ARG A 69 7.88 3.34 -2.58
CA ARG A 69 8.79 3.06 -1.44
C ARG A 69 8.49 1.70 -0.81
N LEU A 70 7.23 1.35 -0.57
CA LEU A 70 6.84 0.03 -0.08
C LEU A 70 7.29 -1.08 -1.03
N ALA A 71 7.11 -0.88 -2.33
CA ALA A 71 7.55 -1.84 -3.35
C ALA A 71 9.07 -2.07 -3.30
N TYR A 72 9.86 -1.02 -3.11
CA TYR A 72 11.31 -1.16 -2.92
C TYR A 72 11.67 -1.80 -1.57
N ILE A 73 10.97 -1.44 -0.49
CA ILE A 73 11.19 -2.00 0.86
C ILE A 73 10.92 -3.50 0.89
N PHE A 74 9.88 -3.95 0.20
CA PHE A 74 9.48 -5.36 0.13
C PHE A 74 10.09 -6.10 -1.06
N ASN A 75 10.76 -5.39 -1.98
CA ASN A 75 11.28 -5.91 -3.25
C ASN A 75 10.22 -6.69 -4.04
N ILE A 76 9.09 -6.03 -4.30
CA ILE A 76 7.98 -6.57 -5.07
C ILE A 76 7.53 -5.59 -6.16
N ASP A 77 6.72 -6.07 -7.10
CA ASP A 77 6.12 -5.19 -8.08
C ASP A 77 5.11 -4.24 -7.40
N PRO A 78 5.22 -2.90 -7.60
CA PRO A 78 4.28 -1.94 -7.01
C PRO A 78 2.82 -2.19 -7.42
N ASN A 79 2.58 -2.83 -8.56
CA ASN A 79 1.24 -3.21 -8.98
C ASN A 79 0.59 -4.22 -8.03
N LEU A 80 1.37 -5.06 -7.33
CA LEU A 80 0.82 -6.00 -6.34
C LEU A 80 0.21 -5.24 -5.15
N ILE A 81 0.86 -4.17 -4.71
CA ILE A 81 0.33 -3.31 -3.65
C ILE A 81 -0.91 -2.56 -4.15
N LEU A 82 -0.86 -2.03 -5.38
CA LEU A 82 -2.02 -1.35 -5.98
C LEU A 82 -3.21 -2.28 -6.17
N ASN A 83 -3.01 -3.56 -6.50
CA ASN A 83 -4.07 -4.55 -6.64
C ASN A 83 -4.78 -4.85 -5.32
N VAL A 84 -4.13 -4.62 -4.17
CA VAL A 84 -4.76 -4.67 -2.84
C VAL A 84 -5.51 -3.36 -2.56
N ILE A 85 -4.91 -2.21 -2.86
CA ILE A 85 -5.50 -0.89 -2.58
C ILE A 85 -6.76 -0.61 -3.41
N GLN A 86 -6.72 -0.90 -4.72
CA GLN A 86 -7.79 -0.59 -5.66
C GLN A 86 -9.17 -1.10 -5.21
N PRO A 87 -9.37 -2.41 -4.92
CA PRO A 87 -10.69 -2.92 -4.53
C PRO A 87 -11.19 -2.39 -3.18
N GLU A 88 -10.29 -2.01 -2.27
CA GLU A 88 -10.67 -1.39 -0.99
C GLU A 88 -11.24 0.03 -1.18
N VAL A 89 -10.69 0.75 -2.16
CA VAL A 89 -11.00 2.17 -2.40
C VAL A 89 -12.11 2.34 -3.44
N GLU A 90 -12.22 1.43 -4.41
CA GLU A 90 -13.16 1.52 -5.55
C GLU A 90 -14.60 1.78 -5.09
N LYS A 91 -15.07 1.03 -4.08
CA LYS A 91 -16.43 1.19 -3.53
C LYS A 91 -16.68 2.61 -3.02
N GLN A 92 -15.70 3.18 -2.31
CA GLN A 92 -15.80 4.54 -1.76
C GLN A 92 -15.78 5.59 -2.87
N ILE A 93 -14.97 5.39 -3.91
CA ILE A 93 -14.89 6.29 -5.06
C ILE A 93 -16.21 6.29 -5.83
N ILE A 94 -16.78 5.12 -6.12
CA ILE A 94 -18.07 5.02 -6.84
C ILE A 94 -19.16 5.79 -6.09
N SER A 95 -19.30 5.57 -4.78
CA SER A 95 -20.28 6.29 -3.97
C SER A 95 -20.05 7.81 -3.95
N LYS A 96 -18.79 8.26 -3.86
CA LYS A 96 -18.44 9.70 -3.93
C LYS A 96 -18.81 10.29 -5.30
N ILE A 97 -18.58 9.58 -6.41
CA ILE A 97 -18.94 10.02 -7.76
C ILE A 97 -20.45 10.11 -7.93
N GLU A 98 -21.21 9.10 -7.48
CA GLU A 98 -22.67 9.10 -7.56
C GLU A 98 -23.29 10.26 -6.77
N PHE A 99 -22.79 10.51 -5.57
CA PHE A 99 -23.22 11.64 -4.76
C PHE A 99 -23.00 13.00 -5.46
N GLN A 100 -21.83 13.19 -6.07
CA GLN A 100 -21.54 14.42 -6.81
C GLN A 100 -22.43 14.55 -8.06
N LYS A 101 -22.61 13.46 -8.83
CA LYS A 101 -23.50 13.46 -10.01
C LYS A 101 -24.93 13.87 -9.66
N ASN A 102 -25.45 13.42 -8.51
CA ASN A 102 -26.78 13.81 -8.04
C ASN A 102 -26.87 15.29 -7.67
N ARG A 103 -25.80 15.87 -7.11
CA ARG A 103 -25.70 17.31 -6.82
C ARG A 103 -25.65 18.18 -8.07
N TYR A 104 -24.99 17.75 -9.14
CA TYR A 104 -24.94 18.49 -10.41
C TYR A 104 -26.25 18.44 -11.21
N LYS A 105 -27.13 17.48 -10.91
CA LYS A 105 -28.43 17.32 -11.57
C LYS A 105 -29.58 18.06 -10.86
N SER A 106 -29.35 18.59 -9.66
CA SER A 106 -30.31 19.35 -8.86
C SER A 106 -30.03 20.85 -8.93
#